data_AF-A0A674CPG1-F1
#
_entry.id   AF-A0A674CPG1-F1
#
_cell.length_a   1.000
_cell.length_b   1.000
_cell.length_c   1.000
_cell.angle_alpha   90.00
_cell.angle_beta   90.00
_cell.angle_gamma   90.00
#
_symmetry.space_group_name_H-M   'P 1'
#
loop_
_entity.id
_entity.type
_entity.pdbx_description
1 polymer ?
#
loop_
_entity_poly.entity_id
_entity_poly.type
_entity_poly.pdbx_seq_one_letter_code
_entity_poly.pdbx_strand_id
1 'polypeptide(L)'
;MGLETLKIDDFQLHASTMRRYGLGAHRGRLNIQAGLYDDDLYDGAWCAGRNDPLQWLEVDARRLTKFTGVITQGRSSLWSSDWVTSYKVLVSNDSHTWVTLKNGSQDLIFIGNKEKEIPVLNMFPVAVVARYIRVNPRSWFNRGSICMRVEILGCPMPDSQNYYHRRNEITTTDNLDFKHHSYKEMRHLMKVVNEKCPNITRIYNIGKSHSGQKLYAIEISDNPGEHERGEPEFRYTAGSHGNEVLGRELLLLLMQFMCQEYLSGSPRIRHLVHETRIHLLPSVNPDGYDKALEVGSELSGWSLGRWSQDGVDIHHNFPDLNSILWEAETKKWIPRKMLNHHVPIPEWYQSKNSTVAAETRALVSWMEKIPFVLGGNLQGGELVVTFPYDRTRSQGVSREQTPTPDDHVFRWLAFSYASTHRLMTDARRRVCHTEDFAKEDGTINGASWHTAAGSMNDFSYLHTNCFELSMYVGCDKFPHERELAEEWENNRESLLVFMEQVHRGIKGIVWDMQGRGIANAIIQVEGIGHDIRTAADGDYWRLLNPGEYSITVRAEGYSASSKVCEVGYDIGATRCDFTVSRTNLSRIKEIMERYNKQPIRQPLRLPVRQLQARRPGPRHRRVRTS
;
A
#
# COMPACT_ATOMS: atom_id res chain seq x y z
N MET A 1 -21.45 -10.04 -13.42
CA MET A 1 -22.58 -9.11 -13.15
C MET A 1 -22.23 -8.10 -12.07
N GLY A 2 -21.22 -8.40 -11.24
CA GLY A 2 -20.67 -7.48 -10.24
C GLY A 2 -21.16 -7.81 -8.84
N LEU A 3 -21.20 -9.10 -8.49
CA LEU A 3 -21.42 -9.51 -7.11
C LEU A 3 -20.18 -9.22 -6.27
N GLU A 4 -18.99 -9.55 -6.80
CA GLU A 4 -17.69 -9.24 -6.19
C GLU A 4 -17.46 -7.72 -6.11
N THR A 5 -17.63 -7.00 -7.23
CA THR A 5 -17.43 -5.54 -7.32
C THR A 5 -18.54 -4.71 -6.69
N LEU A 6 -19.48 -5.36 -5.98
CA LEU A 6 -20.59 -4.74 -5.25
C LEU A 6 -21.59 -3.93 -6.12
N LYS A 7 -21.50 -4.00 -7.46
CA LYS A 7 -22.48 -3.39 -8.39
C LYS A 7 -23.88 -3.97 -8.25
N ILE A 8 -23.98 -5.22 -7.83
CA ILE A 8 -25.24 -5.82 -7.39
C ILE A 8 -25.46 -5.44 -5.94
N ASP A 9 -26.54 -4.70 -5.65
CA ASP A 9 -26.88 -4.30 -4.29
C ASP A 9 -27.38 -5.47 -3.42
N ASP A 10 -27.29 -5.36 -2.10
CA ASP A 10 -27.70 -6.42 -1.17
C ASP A 10 -29.19 -6.80 -1.28
N PHE A 11 -30.07 -5.85 -1.61
CA PHE A 11 -31.50 -6.13 -1.79
C PHE A 11 -31.81 -6.88 -3.10
N GLN A 12 -30.86 -7.00 -4.02
CA GLN A 12 -30.99 -7.84 -5.22
C GLN A 12 -30.65 -9.31 -4.93
N LEU A 13 -30.22 -9.62 -3.70
CA LEU A 13 -29.78 -10.96 -3.29
C LEU A 13 -30.80 -11.55 -2.31
N HIS A 14 -31.31 -12.73 -2.65
CA HIS A 14 -32.26 -13.46 -1.81
C HIS A 14 -31.82 -14.90 -1.61
N ALA A 15 -32.29 -15.54 -0.56
CA ALA A 15 -32.04 -16.96 -0.32
C ALA A 15 -33.25 -17.65 0.27
N SER A 16 -33.34 -18.96 0.07
CA SER A 16 -34.39 -19.81 0.63
C SER A 16 -34.45 -19.74 2.16
N THR A 17 -33.29 -19.83 2.79
CA THR A 17 -33.06 -19.70 4.22
C THR A 17 -31.64 -19.19 4.45
N MET A 18 -31.37 -18.69 5.65
CA MET A 18 -30.02 -18.35 6.11
C MET A 18 -29.80 -18.89 7.51
N ARG A 19 -28.58 -19.35 7.82
CA ARG A 19 -28.22 -19.86 9.14
C ARG A 19 -28.23 -18.77 10.21
N ARG A 20 -27.77 -17.57 9.85
CA ARG A 20 -27.79 -16.33 10.65
C ARG A 20 -27.52 -15.15 9.73
N TYR A 21 -27.64 -13.93 10.27
CA TYR A 21 -27.46 -12.69 9.48
C TYR A 21 -26.09 -12.62 8.80
N GLY A 22 -24.98 -12.85 9.53
CA GLY A 22 -23.62 -12.84 8.96
C GLY A 22 -23.37 -13.89 7.87
N LEU A 23 -24.30 -14.84 7.67
CA LEU A 23 -24.28 -15.86 6.63
C LEU A 23 -25.45 -15.72 5.64
N GLY A 24 -26.00 -14.51 5.51
CA GLY A 24 -27.13 -14.21 4.63
C GLY A 24 -26.78 -14.14 3.14
N ALA A 25 -27.79 -13.96 2.29
CA ALA A 25 -27.63 -13.87 0.83
C ALA A 25 -26.65 -12.75 0.42
N HIS A 26 -26.65 -11.62 1.15
CA HIS A 26 -25.74 -10.49 0.94
C HIS A 26 -24.25 -10.83 1.10
N ARG A 27 -23.94 -11.99 1.69
CA ARG A 27 -22.59 -12.54 1.87
C ARG A 27 -22.28 -13.65 0.87
N GLY A 28 -23.22 -14.02 0.00
CA GLY A 28 -23.02 -15.02 -1.06
C GLY A 28 -22.22 -14.52 -2.25
N ARG A 29 -21.38 -13.50 -2.09
CA ARG A 29 -20.62 -12.85 -3.17
C ARG A 29 -19.27 -13.53 -3.35
N LEU A 30 -18.83 -13.71 -4.60
CA LEU A 30 -17.48 -14.21 -4.88
C LEU A 30 -16.44 -13.39 -4.11
N ASN A 31 -15.41 -14.06 -3.61
CA ASN A 31 -14.26 -13.46 -2.96
C ASN A 31 -14.55 -12.64 -1.68
N ILE A 32 -15.77 -12.62 -1.15
CA ILE A 32 -16.01 -11.94 0.13
C ILE A 32 -15.21 -12.61 1.26
N GLN A 33 -14.58 -11.78 2.11
CA GLN A 33 -13.78 -12.25 3.24
C GLN A 33 -14.57 -12.24 4.56
N ALA A 34 -14.26 -13.21 5.41
CA ALA A 34 -14.78 -13.27 6.77
C ALA A 34 -13.94 -12.42 7.74
N GLY A 35 -14.55 -12.05 8.87
CA GLY A 35 -13.83 -11.55 10.03
C GLY A 35 -12.92 -12.60 10.67
N LEU A 36 -12.15 -12.17 11.67
CA LEU A 36 -11.26 -13.05 12.44
C LEU A 36 -12.04 -14.03 13.35
N TYR A 37 -13.27 -13.69 13.71
CA TYR A 37 -14.11 -14.46 14.62
C TYR A 37 -15.31 -15.01 13.86
N ASP A 38 -15.56 -16.32 13.97
CA ASP A 38 -16.82 -16.90 13.50
C ASP A 38 -17.98 -16.40 14.39
N ASP A 39 -19.19 -16.33 13.83
CA ASP A 39 -20.42 -15.91 14.52
C ASP A 39 -20.59 -14.40 14.72
N ASP A 40 -19.79 -13.59 14.03
CA ASP A 40 -19.97 -12.14 13.95
C ASP A 40 -20.98 -11.73 12.86
N LEU A 41 -21.08 -10.42 12.60
CA LEU A 41 -21.96 -9.86 11.57
C LEU A 41 -21.42 -10.07 10.14
N TYR A 42 -20.20 -10.61 9.98
CA TYR A 42 -19.43 -10.60 8.74
C TYR A 42 -18.74 -11.96 8.46
N ASP A 43 -19.49 -13.06 8.44
CA ASP A 43 -18.96 -14.35 7.98
C ASP A 43 -18.78 -14.37 6.43
N GLY A 44 -17.97 -15.28 5.91
CA GLY A 44 -17.48 -15.24 4.51
C GLY A 44 -18.26 -16.05 3.47
N ALA A 45 -19.60 -16.19 3.58
CA ALA A 45 -20.46 -16.78 2.55
C ALA A 45 -21.96 -16.60 2.85
N TRP A 46 -22.82 -16.93 1.89
CA TRP A 46 -24.18 -17.37 2.22
C TRP A 46 -24.13 -18.82 2.72
N CYS A 47 -24.76 -19.11 3.86
CA CYS A 47 -25.02 -20.46 4.32
C CYS A 47 -26.51 -20.67 4.58
N ALA A 48 -27.08 -21.75 4.03
CA ALA A 48 -28.46 -22.10 4.26
C ALA A 48 -28.71 -22.48 5.72
N GLY A 49 -29.92 -22.21 6.22
CA GLY A 49 -30.34 -22.60 7.57
C GLY A 49 -30.66 -24.09 7.72
N ARG A 50 -30.80 -24.81 6.60
CA ARG A 50 -31.09 -26.25 6.55
C ARG A 50 -30.24 -26.93 5.48
N ASN A 51 -29.81 -28.15 5.73
CA ASN A 51 -29.03 -28.96 4.79
C ASN A 51 -29.94 -29.92 4.03
N ASP A 52 -30.71 -29.38 3.08
CA ASP A 52 -31.61 -30.14 2.21
C ASP A 52 -31.54 -29.63 0.75
N PRO A 53 -32.03 -30.40 -0.23
CA PRO A 53 -31.92 -30.00 -1.64
C PRO A 53 -32.89 -28.90 -2.10
N LEU A 54 -33.70 -28.31 -1.19
CA LEU A 54 -34.66 -27.24 -1.50
C LEU A 54 -34.03 -25.84 -1.34
N GLN A 55 -32.77 -25.76 -0.91
CA GLN A 55 -32.10 -24.49 -0.65
C GLN A 55 -31.65 -23.78 -1.93
N TRP A 56 -31.63 -22.46 -1.95
CA TRP A 56 -31.18 -21.69 -3.11
C TRP A 56 -30.68 -20.30 -2.72
N LEU A 57 -29.76 -19.78 -3.54
CA LEU A 57 -29.33 -18.39 -3.58
C LEU A 57 -29.82 -17.77 -4.89
N GLU A 58 -30.44 -16.61 -4.82
CA GLU A 58 -31.09 -15.93 -5.93
C GLU A 58 -30.47 -14.54 -6.16
N VAL A 59 -30.36 -14.17 -7.43
CA VAL A 59 -29.98 -12.83 -7.88
C VAL A 59 -31.07 -12.26 -8.77
N ASP A 60 -31.62 -11.10 -8.40
CA ASP A 60 -32.47 -10.27 -9.27
C ASP A 60 -31.58 -9.35 -10.11
N ALA A 61 -31.50 -9.59 -11.42
CA ALA A 61 -30.74 -8.74 -12.34
C ALA A 61 -31.43 -7.39 -12.64
N ARG A 62 -32.62 -7.14 -12.07
CA ARG A 62 -33.51 -5.96 -12.26
C ARG A 62 -34.08 -5.78 -13.67
N ARG A 63 -33.42 -6.35 -14.68
CA ARG A 63 -33.76 -6.29 -16.09
C ARG A 63 -33.45 -7.62 -16.76
N LEU A 64 -34.03 -7.83 -17.95
CA LEU A 64 -33.72 -9.00 -18.76
C LEU A 64 -32.23 -9.05 -19.04
N THR A 65 -31.61 -10.15 -18.67
CA THR A 65 -30.17 -10.36 -18.73
C THR A 65 -29.92 -11.70 -19.41
N LYS A 66 -28.97 -11.70 -20.34
CA LYS A 66 -28.49 -12.92 -20.98
C LYS A 66 -27.43 -13.55 -20.08
N PHE A 67 -27.82 -14.53 -19.28
CA PHE A 67 -26.94 -15.30 -18.41
C PHE A 67 -26.15 -16.34 -19.20
N THR A 68 -24.87 -16.47 -18.89
CA THR A 68 -23.93 -17.33 -19.62
C THR A 68 -23.20 -18.32 -18.74
N GLY A 69 -23.17 -18.12 -17.42
CA GLY A 69 -22.47 -19.01 -16.50
C GLY A 69 -22.56 -18.58 -15.04
N VAL A 70 -22.02 -19.42 -14.16
CA VAL A 70 -21.90 -19.17 -12.73
C VAL A 70 -20.50 -19.57 -12.29
N ILE A 71 -19.88 -18.74 -11.45
CA ILE A 71 -18.68 -19.08 -10.72
C ILE A 71 -19.08 -19.35 -9.28
N THR A 72 -18.59 -20.44 -8.69
CA THR A 72 -18.86 -20.79 -7.30
C THR A 72 -17.58 -20.89 -6.48
N GLN A 73 -17.66 -20.55 -5.21
CA GLN A 73 -16.56 -20.63 -4.24
C GLN A 73 -17.13 -21.04 -2.88
N GLY A 74 -16.34 -21.71 -2.03
CA GLY A 74 -16.79 -22.12 -0.68
C GLY A 74 -16.75 -20.97 0.32
N ARG A 75 -17.01 -21.25 1.61
CA ARG A 75 -17.01 -20.23 2.67
C ARG A 75 -15.59 -19.78 3.04
N SER A 76 -15.33 -18.46 3.02
CA SER A 76 -14.18 -17.90 3.73
C SER A 76 -14.43 -17.97 5.23
N SER A 77 -13.51 -18.63 5.95
CA SER A 77 -13.49 -18.74 7.42
C SER A 77 -12.18 -19.39 7.84
N LEU A 78 -11.60 -18.94 8.95
CA LEU A 78 -10.43 -19.58 9.56
C LEU A 78 -10.80 -20.86 10.33
N TRP A 79 -12.05 -20.96 10.76
CA TRP A 79 -12.51 -21.97 11.74
C TRP A 79 -13.38 -23.05 11.10
N SER A 80 -14.05 -22.72 10.00
CA SER A 80 -15.03 -23.58 9.34
C SER A 80 -14.59 -23.95 7.91
N SER A 81 -15.11 -25.08 7.43
CA SER A 81 -14.85 -25.62 6.09
C SER A 81 -16.16 -26.09 5.47
N ASP A 82 -16.75 -25.25 4.63
CA ASP A 82 -18.05 -25.46 4.02
C ASP A 82 -18.03 -25.08 2.54
N TRP A 83 -18.54 -25.96 1.67
CA TRP A 83 -18.71 -25.66 0.24
C TRP A 83 -19.73 -26.60 -0.42
N VAL A 84 -20.35 -26.10 -1.48
CA VAL A 84 -21.24 -26.85 -2.36
C VAL A 84 -20.42 -27.62 -3.41
N THR A 85 -20.71 -28.92 -3.58
CA THR A 85 -20.00 -29.82 -4.51
C THR A 85 -20.76 -30.07 -5.80
N SER A 86 -22.09 -29.86 -5.83
CA SER A 86 -22.87 -29.82 -7.05
C SER A 86 -24.14 -28.99 -6.89
N TYR A 87 -24.63 -28.41 -7.98
CA TYR A 87 -25.82 -27.55 -7.97
C TYR A 87 -26.58 -27.60 -9.30
N LYS A 88 -27.84 -27.14 -9.29
CA LYS A 88 -28.62 -26.84 -10.48
C LYS A 88 -28.81 -25.33 -10.60
N VAL A 89 -29.07 -24.85 -11.80
CA VAL A 89 -29.45 -23.45 -12.05
C VAL A 89 -30.89 -23.39 -12.51
N LEU A 90 -31.64 -22.46 -11.92
CA LEU A 90 -33.01 -22.16 -12.31
C LEU A 90 -33.09 -20.68 -12.70
N VAL A 91 -33.95 -20.36 -13.66
CA VAL A 91 -34.19 -18.98 -14.10
C VAL A 91 -35.68 -18.65 -14.06
N SER A 92 -36.00 -17.37 -13.94
CA SER A 92 -37.38 -16.88 -13.92
C SER A 92 -37.48 -15.45 -14.49
N ASN A 93 -38.65 -15.10 -15.02
CA ASN A 93 -38.98 -13.74 -15.43
C ASN A 93 -39.85 -13.00 -14.40
N ASP A 94 -40.50 -13.72 -13.48
CA ASP A 94 -41.52 -13.20 -12.56
C ASP A 94 -41.24 -13.53 -11.08
N SER A 95 -40.14 -14.22 -10.77
CA SER A 95 -39.77 -14.77 -9.44
C SER A 95 -40.69 -15.86 -8.87
N HIS A 96 -41.78 -16.21 -9.57
CA HIS A 96 -42.77 -17.20 -9.14
C HIS A 96 -42.65 -18.52 -9.91
N THR A 97 -42.53 -18.43 -11.24
CA THR A 97 -42.38 -19.59 -12.13
C THR A 97 -40.92 -19.80 -12.49
N TRP A 98 -40.40 -20.99 -12.16
CA TRP A 98 -38.97 -21.30 -12.29
C TRP A 98 -38.73 -22.41 -13.31
N VAL A 99 -37.79 -22.17 -14.21
CA VAL A 99 -37.36 -23.13 -15.21
C VAL A 99 -35.94 -23.57 -14.92
N THR A 100 -35.74 -24.86 -14.67
CA THR A 100 -34.41 -25.45 -14.48
C THR A 100 -33.69 -25.57 -15.82
N LEU A 101 -32.40 -25.24 -15.86
CA LEU A 101 -31.56 -25.52 -17.03
C LEU A 101 -31.46 -27.03 -17.27
N LYS A 102 -31.54 -27.45 -18.53
CA LYS A 102 -31.58 -28.87 -18.92
C LYS A 102 -30.47 -29.23 -19.89
N ASN A 103 -30.04 -30.49 -19.84
CA ASN A 103 -29.27 -31.14 -20.88
C ASN A 103 -30.18 -32.17 -21.57
N GLY A 104 -30.75 -31.78 -22.71
CA GLY A 104 -31.84 -32.54 -23.32
C GLY A 104 -33.06 -32.60 -22.40
N SER A 105 -33.47 -33.82 -22.02
CA SER A 105 -34.65 -34.03 -21.17
C SER A 105 -34.36 -33.99 -19.66
N GLN A 106 -33.10 -34.07 -19.25
CA GLN A 106 -32.70 -34.15 -17.85
C GLN A 106 -32.27 -32.78 -17.31
N ASP A 107 -32.50 -32.54 -16.02
CA ASP A 107 -31.97 -31.36 -15.34
C ASP A 107 -30.45 -31.36 -15.38
N LEU A 108 -29.86 -30.23 -15.77
CA LEU A 108 -28.42 -30.07 -15.82
C LEU A 108 -27.87 -29.85 -14.40
N ILE A 109 -26.98 -30.74 -13.97
CA ILE A 109 -26.28 -30.65 -12.69
C ILE A 109 -24.83 -30.22 -12.97
N PHE A 110 -24.43 -29.10 -12.39
CA PHE A 110 -23.07 -28.57 -12.47
C PHE A 110 -22.21 -29.11 -11.34
N ILE A 111 -20.93 -29.36 -11.64
CA ILE A 111 -19.94 -29.72 -10.63
C ILE A 111 -19.45 -28.43 -9.98
N GLY A 112 -19.59 -28.35 -8.65
CA GLY A 112 -19.18 -27.21 -7.85
C GLY A 112 -17.74 -27.37 -7.33
N ASN A 113 -17.52 -26.89 -6.12
CA ASN A 113 -16.20 -26.80 -5.51
C ASN A 113 -15.75 -28.12 -4.89
N LYS A 114 -14.43 -28.31 -4.83
CA LYS A 114 -13.78 -29.41 -4.09
C LYS A 114 -13.17 -28.95 -2.76
N GLU A 115 -13.04 -27.64 -2.60
CA GLU A 115 -12.47 -26.95 -1.44
C GLU A 115 -13.04 -25.52 -1.37
N LYS A 116 -12.62 -24.69 -0.40
CA LYS A 116 -13.30 -23.44 -0.07
C LYS A 116 -12.76 -22.18 -0.77
N GLU A 117 -11.50 -22.17 -1.20
CA GLU A 117 -10.82 -20.97 -1.70
C GLU A 117 -10.80 -20.85 -3.23
N ILE A 118 -10.60 -21.94 -3.98
CA ILE A 118 -10.50 -21.88 -5.45
C ILE A 118 -11.89 -21.70 -6.09
N PRO A 119 -12.10 -20.63 -6.87
CA PRO A 119 -13.30 -20.44 -7.66
C PRO A 119 -13.45 -21.53 -8.74
N VAL A 120 -14.69 -21.92 -9.03
CA VAL A 120 -15.02 -22.90 -10.07
C VAL A 120 -16.00 -22.30 -11.07
N LEU A 121 -15.54 -22.12 -12.30
CA LEU A 121 -16.35 -21.65 -13.43
C LEU A 121 -17.19 -22.78 -14.04
N ASN A 122 -18.48 -22.53 -14.20
CA ASN A 122 -19.37 -23.36 -15.02
C ASN A 122 -20.10 -22.49 -16.05
N MET A 123 -19.79 -22.70 -17.32
CA MET A 123 -20.50 -22.06 -18.43
C MET A 123 -21.77 -22.84 -18.78
N PHE A 124 -22.82 -22.11 -19.14
CA PHE A 124 -24.05 -22.72 -19.62
C PHE A 124 -23.84 -23.22 -21.05
N PRO A 125 -24.35 -24.42 -21.41
CA PRO A 125 -24.27 -24.92 -22.79
C PRO A 125 -24.92 -23.98 -23.81
N VAL A 126 -25.98 -23.30 -23.37
CA VAL A 126 -26.69 -22.27 -24.13
C VAL A 126 -26.98 -21.12 -23.18
N ALA A 127 -26.69 -19.89 -23.62
CA ALA A 127 -27.02 -18.69 -22.86
C ALA A 127 -28.53 -18.52 -22.73
N VAL A 128 -29.00 -18.09 -21.56
CA VAL A 128 -30.44 -17.99 -21.26
C VAL A 128 -30.79 -16.57 -20.87
N VAL A 129 -31.90 -16.06 -21.42
CA VAL A 129 -32.39 -14.71 -21.13
C VAL A 129 -33.47 -14.81 -20.06
N ALA A 130 -33.23 -14.17 -18.92
CA ALA A 130 -34.19 -14.07 -17.83
C ALA A 130 -33.88 -12.85 -16.96
N ARG A 131 -34.78 -12.52 -16.00
CA ARG A 131 -34.51 -11.48 -15.00
C ARG A 131 -33.88 -12.05 -13.72
N TYR A 132 -34.36 -13.20 -13.28
CA TYR A 132 -33.93 -13.83 -12.03
C TYR A 132 -33.15 -15.11 -12.33
N ILE A 133 -32.16 -15.39 -11.49
CA ILE A 133 -31.38 -16.61 -11.52
C ILE A 133 -31.22 -17.17 -10.11
N ARG A 134 -31.39 -18.49 -9.96
CA ARG A 134 -31.19 -19.24 -8.72
C ARG A 134 -30.09 -20.28 -8.89
N VAL A 135 -29.19 -20.32 -7.93
CA VAL A 135 -28.24 -21.41 -7.73
C VAL A 135 -28.81 -22.31 -6.64
N ASN A 136 -29.16 -23.55 -6.98
CA ASN A 136 -29.79 -24.55 -6.09
C ASN A 136 -28.81 -25.68 -5.77
N PRO A 137 -28.20 -25.71 -4.57
CA PRO A 137 -27.29 -26.78 -4.15
C PRO A 137 -27.95 -28.16 -4.16
N ARG A 138 -27.22 -29.18 -4.64
CA ARG A 138 -27.66 -30.57 -4.71
C ARG A 138 -26.84 -31.49 -3.82
N SER A 139 -25.55 -31.22 -3.71
CA SER A 139 -24.65 -31.89 -2.77
C SER A 139 -23.62 -30.88 -2.24
N TRP A 140 -23.07 -31.17 -1.07
CA TRP A 140 -22.09 -30.32 -0.37
C TRP A 140 -21.05 -31.20 0.32
N PHE A 141 -20.03 -30.56 0.90
CA PHE A 141 -19.02 -31.25 1.68
C PHE A 141 -19.66 -32.07 2.81
N ASN A 142 -19.35 -33.36 2.89
CA ASN A 142 -20.03 -34.30 3.77
C ASN A 142 -19.85 -34.01 5.28
N ARG A 143 -18.81 -33.27 5.66
CA ARG A 143 -18.58 -32.80 7.04
C ARG A 143 -18.93 -31.33 7.26
N GLY A 144 -19.42 -30.65 6.22
CA GLY A 144 -19.81 -29.24 6.25
C GLY A 144 -21.31 -29.03 6.02
N SER A 145 -21.68 -27.78 5.78
CA SER A 145 -23.05 -27.34 5.50
C SER A 145 -23.18 -26.75 4.09
N ILE A 146 -24.41 -26.47 3.66
CA ILE A 146 -24.66 -25.75 2.41
C ILE A 146 -24.21 -24.30 2.58
N CYS A 147 -22.99 -24.00 2.14
CA CYS A 147 -22.44 -22.66 2.06
C CYS A 147 -21.80 -22.43 0.70
N MET A 148 -22.00 -21.25 0.14
CA MET A 148 -21.34 -20.86 -1.11
C MET A 148 -21.29 -19.34 -1.29
N ARG A 149 -20.28 -18.93 -2.05
CA ARG A 149 -20.12 -17.62 -2.68
C ARG A 149 -20.30 -17.81 -4.19
N VAL A 150 -20.88 -16.83 -4.87
CA VAL A 150 -21.15 -16.91 -6.31
C VAL A 150 -20.81 -15.60 -7.04
N GLU A 151 -20.44 -15.71 -8.31
CA GLU A 151 -20.51 -14.64 -9.30
C GLU A 151 -21.36 -15.13 -10.47
N ILE A 152 -22.22 -14.24 -11.00
CA ILE A 152 -23.11 -14.56 -12.11
C ILE A 152 -22.55 -13.91 -13.36
N LEU A 153 -22.29 -14.73 -14.38
CA LEU A 153 -21.86 -14.25 -15.68
C LEU A 153 -23.08 -13.95 -16.54
N GLY A 154 -23.18 -12.72 -17.02
CA GLY A 154 -24.26 -12.30 -17.88
C GLY A 154 -24.11 -10.86 -18.35
N CYS A 155 -24.83 -10.52 -19.41
CA CYS A 155 -24.90 -9.17 -19.94
C CYS A 155 -26.37 -8.72 -20.00
N PRO A 156 -26.71 -7.55 -19.46
CA PRO A 156 -28.05 -6.98 -19.60
C PRO A 156 -28.46 -6.85 -21.08
N MET A 157 -29.70 -7.17 -21.39
CA MET A 157 -30.23 -7.01 -22.73
C MET A 157 -30.43 -5.51 -23.03
N PRO A 158 -30.16 -5.06 -24.28
CA PRO A 158 -30.44 -3.69 -24.68
C PRO A 158 -31.94 -3.40 -24.54
N ASP A 159 -32.29 -2.34 -23.82
CA ASP A 159 -33.66 -1.86 -23.70
C ASP A 159 -33.78 -0.48 -24.36
N SER A 160 -34.59 -0.40 -25.41
CA SER A 160 -34.84 0.85 -26.17
C SER A 160 -35.56 1.92 -25.35
N GLN A 161 -36.23 1.56 -24.25
CA GLN A 161 -36.98 2.50 -23.40
C GLN A 161 -36.19 2.99 -22.18
N ASN A 162 -35.06 2.37 -21.83
CA ASN A 162 -34.22 2.74 -20.69
C ASN A 162 -32.99 3.58 -21.10
N TYR A 163 -33.26 4.75 -21.68
CA TYR A 163 -32.27 5.77 -22.03
C TYR A 163 -31.42 6.23 -20.82
N TYR A 164 -31.99 6.21 -19.61
CA TYR A 164 -31.35 6.76 -18.40
C TYR A 164 -30.19 5.92 -17.84
N HIS A 165 -30.14 4.60 -18.06
CA HIS A 165 -29.05 3.77 -17.52
C HIS A 165 -27.76 3.86 -18.33
N ARG A 166 -27.86 4.14 -19.65
CA ARG A 166 -26.70 4.42 -20.53
C ARG A 166 -25.96 5.71 -20.14
N ARG A 167 -26.58 6.56 -19.30
CA ARG A 167 -26.04 7.82 -18.78
C ARG A 167 -25.25 7.66 -17.47
N ASN A 168 -25.38 6.51 -16.79
CA ASN A 168 -24.66 6.22 -15.54
C ASN A 168 -23.38 5.41 -15.77
N GLU A 169 -23.15 4.92 -16.99
CA GLU A 169 -21.83 4.41 -17.36
C GLU A 169 -20.89 5.62 -17.44
N ILE A 170 -19.95 5.68 -16.50
CA ILE A 170 -18.92 6.73 -16.47
C ILE A 170 -18.11 6.58 -17.75
N THR A 171 -18.38 7.44 -18.72
CA THR A 171 -17.61 7.55 -19.95
C THR A 171 -16.52 8.57 -19.68
N THR A 172 -15.32 8.08 -19.40
CA THR A 172 -14.14 8.95 -19.30
C THR A 172 -13.89 9.64 -20.64
N THR A 173 -13.53 10.92 -20.59
CA THR A 173 -13.11 11.69 -21.77
C THR A 173 -11.65 11.42 -22.15
N ASP A 174 -10.90 10.74 -21.27
CA ASP A 174 -9.48 10.49 -21.45
C ASP A 174 -9.29 9.36 -22.46
N ASN A 175 -8.48 9.61 -23.50
CA ASN A 175 -8.15 8.61 -24.51
C ASN A 175 -6.96 7.75 -24.04
N LEU A 176 -7.23 6.85 -23.09
CA LEU A 176 -6.25 5.95 -22.45
C LEU A 176 -6.53 4.48 -22.81
N ASP A 177 -5.51 3.63 -22.69
CA ASP A 177 -5.61 2.18 -22.97
C ASP A 177 -6.18 1.42 -21.74
N PHE A 178 -7.52 1.29 -21.67
CA PHE A 178 -8.21 0.59 -20.59
C PHE A 178 -8.31 -0.92 -20.86
N LYS A 179 -7.32 -1.67 -20.39
CA LYS A 179 -7.28 -3.14 -20.41
C LYS A 179 -6.28 -3.67 -19.38
N HIS A 180 -6.22 -4.99 -19.19
CA HIS A 180 -5.13 -5.59 -18.42
C HIS A 180 -3.90 -5.80 -19.30
N HIS A 181 -2.75 -5.28 -18.87
CA HIS A 181 -1.53 -5.34 -19.65
C HIS A 181 -0.65 -6.50 -19.22
N SER A 182 -0.45 -7.51 -20.08
CA SER A 182 0.59 -8.52 -19.88
C SER A 182 1.97 -7.86 -19.68
N TYR A 183 2.95 -8.56 -19.11
CA TYR A 183 4.29 -7.99 -18.92
C TYR A 183 4.89 -7.41 -20.21
N LYS A 184 4.64 -8.04 -21.37
CA LYS A 184 5.10 -7.55 -22.67
C LYS A 184 4.36 -6.26 -23.08
N GLU A 185 3.05 -6.22 -22.90
CA GLU A 185 2.24 -5.04 -23.23
C GLU A 185 2.51 -3.86 -22.31
N MET A 186 2.69 -4.10 -21.00
CA MET A 186 3.11 -3.08 -20.04
C MET A 186 4.41 -2.40 -20.50
N ARG A 187 5.42 -3.20 -20.85
CA ARG A 187 6.70 -2.68 -21.39
C ARG A 187 6.52 -1.94 -22.70
N HIS A 188 5.63 -2.41 -23.57
CA HIS A 188 5.32 -1.75 -24.83
C HIS A 188 4.66 -0.39 -24.59
N LEU A 189 3.66 -0.32 -23.71
CA LEU A 189 2.97 0.91 -23.32
C LEU A 189 3.94 1.92 -22.72
N MET A 190 4.77 1.51 -21.76
CA MET A 190 5.80 2.40 -21.19
C MET A 190 6.71 2.95 -22.29
N LYS A 191 7.14 2.11 -23.24
CA LYS A 191 7.94 2.54 -24.38
C LYS A 191 7.20 3.54 -25.27
N VAL A 192 5.93 3.32 -25.56
CA VAL A 192 5.08 4.25 -26.33
C VAL A 192 4.96 5.62 -25.63
N VAL A 193 4.74 5.62 -24.31
CA VAL A 193 4.72 6.86 -23.50
C VAL A 193 6.06 7.57 -23.58
N ASN A 194 7.17 6.85 -23.44
CA ASN A 194 8.51 7.41 -23.52
C ASN A 194 8.84 7.98 -24.92
N GLU A 195 8.39 7.32 -25.99
CA GLU A 195 8.57 7.81 -27.36
C GLU A 195 7.69 9.03 -27.66
N LYS A 196 6.53 9.14 -27.01
CA LYS A 196 5.61 10.28 -27.14
C LYS A 196 6.10 11.51 -26.35
N CYS A 197 6.70 11.31 -25.19
CA CYS A 197 7.18 12.37 -24.30
C CYS A 197 8.68 12.22 -23.94
N PRO A 198 9.60 12.11 -24.91
CA PRO A 198 10.99 11.74 -24.65
C PRO A 198 11.78 12.77 -23.85
N ASN A 199 11.37 14.05 -23.92
CA ASN A 199 12.05 15.13 -23.21
C ASN A 199 11.72 15.16 -21.72
N ILE A 200 10.63 14.50 -21.31
CA ILE A 200 10.19 14.52 -19.92
C ILE A 200 10.09 13.13 -19.29
N THR A 201 10.50 12.08 -20.00
CA THR A 201 10.37 10.70 -19.50
C THR A 201 11.62 9.88 -19.73
N ARG A 202 11.86 8.94 -18.82
CA ARG A 202 12.95 7.97 -18.94
C ARG A 202 12.58 6.64 -18.29
N ILE A 203 12.65 5.57 -19.07
CA ILE A 203 12.46 4.21 -18.55
C ILE A 203 13.80 3.67 -18.02
N TYR A 204 13.77 3.09 -16.82
CA TYR A 204 14.93 2.40 -16.24
C TYR A 204 14.49 1.13 -15.51
N ASN A 205 15.48 0.30 -15.16
CA ASN A 205 15.27 -0.97 -14.47
C ASN A 205 15.89 -0.92 -13.07
N ILE A 206 15.14 -1.32 -12.05
CA ILE A 206 15.64 -1.34 -10.65
C ILE A 206 16.19 -2.70 -10.22
N GLY A 207 15.85 -3.77 -10.94
CA GLY A 207 16.25 -5.12 -10.55
C GLY A 207 15.64 -6.18 -11.44
N LYS A 208 15.52 -7.41 -10.94
CA LYS A 208 14.80 -8.47 -11.63
C LYS A 208 13.98 -9.27 -10.62
N SER A 209 12.83 -9.79 -11.07
CA SER A 209 12.07 -10.79 -10.35
C SER A 209 12.85 -12.11 -10.28
N HIS A 210 12.36 -13.04 -9.46
CA HIS A 210 12.91 -14.39 -9.41
C HIS A 210 12.99 -15.04 -10.81
N SER A 211 11.97 -14.90 -11.65
CA SER A 211 11.94 -15.46 -13.01
C SER A 211 12.74 -14.64 -14.04
N GLY A 212 13.49 -13.63 -13.59
CA GLY A 212 14.38 -12.81 -14.42
C GLY A 212 13.70 -11.65 -15.15
N GLN A 213 12.41 -11.39 -14.88
CA GLN A 213 11.69 -10.25 -15.44
C GLN A 213 12.22 -8.96 -14.83
N LYS A 214 12.52 -7.97 -15.67
CA LYS A 214 13.00 -6.67 -15.22
C LYS A 214 11.88 -5.88 -14.52
N LEU A 215 12.19 -5.27 -13.39
CA LEU A 215 11.31 -4.35 -12.67
C LEU A 215 11.50 -2.96 -13.25
N TYR A 216 10.64 -2.60 -14.20
CA TYR A 216 10.71 -1.33 -14.93
C TYR A 216 9.98 -0.22 -14.19
N ALA A 217 10.68 0.90 -14.00
CA ALA A 217 10.09 2.16 -13.59
C ALA A 217 10.17 3.18 -14.73
N ILE A 218 9.20 4.10 -14.78
CA ILE A 218 9.26 5.29 -15.62
C ILE A 218 9.45 6.51 -14.73
N GLU A 219 10.47 7.29 -15.07
CA GLU A 219 10.76 8.60 -14.50
C GLU A 219 10.01 9.66 -15.33
N ILE A 220 9.40 10.64 -14.68
CA ILE A 220 8.74 11.79 -15.31
C ILE A 220 9.21 13.08 -14.59
N SER A 221 9.94 13.93 -15.31
CA SER A 221 10.51 15.23 -14.87
C SER A 221 10.92 16.00 -16.11
N ASP A 222 11.08 17.32 -16.07
CA ASP A 222 11.67 18.08 -17.19
C ASP A 222 13.18 17.89 -17.39
N ASN A 223 13.89 17.32 -16.42
CA ASN A 223 15.28 16.91 -16.59
C ASN A 223 15.50 15.42 -16.26
N PRO A 224 14.95 14.50 -17.08
CA PRO A 224 14.95 13.08 -16.76
C PRO A 224 16.38 12.51 -16.79
N GLY A 225 16.81 11.97 -15.66
CA GLY A 225 18.06 11.25 -15.46
C GLY A 225 18.92 11.83 -14.35
N GLU A 226 18.70 13.08 -14.00
CA GLU A 226 19.49 13.85 -13.05
C GLU A 226 18.61 14.30 -11.89
N HIS A 227 19.20 14.38 -10.71
CA HIS A 227 18.54 14.97 -9.55
C HIS A 227 18.84 16.47 -9.58
N GLU A 228 17.80 17.31 -9.57
CA GLU A 228 17.95 18.76 -9.49
C GLU A 228 17.87 19.26 -8.06
N ARG A 229 18.80 20.14 -7.69
CA ARG A 229 18.88 20.61 -6.30
C ARG A 229 17.60 21.33 -5.88
N GLY A 230 16.96 20.84 -4.82
CA GLY A 230 15.71 21.38 -4.28
C GLY A 230 14.43 20.87 -4.97
N GLU A 231 14.56 20.03 -6.00
CA GLU A 231 13.47 19.28 -6.62
C GLU A 231 13.21 17.99 -5.80
N PRO A 232 12.05 17.85 -5.15
CA PRO A 232 11.72 16.63 -4.41
C PRO A 232 11.55 15.42 -5.34
N GLU A 233 11.99 14.27 -4.83
CA GLU A 233 11.80 12.96 -5.46
C GLU A 233 10.52 12.31 -4.91
N PHE A 234 9.57 11.98 -5.79
CA PHE A 234 8.33 11.29 -5.47
C PHE A 234 8.29 9.89 -6.08
N ARG A 235 7.59 8.95 -5.43
CA ARG A 235 7.32 7.64 -6.05
C ARG A 235 5.92 7.07 -5.84
N TYR A 236 5.47 6.34 -6.85
CA TYR A 236 4.41 5.34 -6.71
C TYR A 236 4.91 3.94 -7.06
N THR A 237 4.47 2.97 -6.27
CA THR A 237 4.68 1.54 -6.55
C THR A 237 3.35 0.82 -6.59
N ALA A 238 3.25 -0.25 -7.36
CA ALA A 238 2.08 -1.12 -7.39
C ALA A 238 2.46 -2.58 -7.67
N GLY A 239 1.52 -3.48 -7.41
CA GLY A 239 1.67 -4.90 -7.71
C GLY A 239 2.77 -5.57 -6.88
N SER A 240 2.95 -5.18 -5.62
CA SER A 240 3.73 -5.96 -4.64
C SER A 240 3.08 -7.33 -4.42
N HIS A 241 1.75 -7.35 -4.37
CA HIS A 241 0.93 -8.53 -4.61
C HIS A 241 0.54 -8.60 -6.08
N GLY A 242 0.91 -9.66 -6.78
CA GLY A 242 0.69 -9.75 -8.23
C GLY A 242 -0.78 -9.83 -8.63
N ASN A 243 -1.66 -10.32 -7.74
CA ASN A 243 -3.10 -10.38 -7.96
C ASN A 243 -3.87 -9.12 -7.57
N GLU A 244 -3.19 -8.11 -7.02
CA GLU A 244 -3.78 -6.79 -6.72
C GLU A 244 -3.52 -5.86 -7.93
N VAL A 245 -4.28 -6.10 -8.99
CA VAL A 245 -4.04 -5.61 -10.35
C VAL A 245 -4.43 -4.16 -10.55
N LEU A 246 -5.44 -3.66 -9.84
CA LEU A 246 -5.95 -2.30 -10.08
C LEU A 246 -4.86 -1.24 -9.96
N GLY A 247 -4.01 -1.30 -8.93
CA GLY A 247 -2.90 -0.37 -8.74
C GLY A 247 -1.91 -0.36 -9.92
N ARG A 248 -1.62 -1.54 -10.51
CA ARG A 248 -0.75 -1.66 -11.69
C ARG A 248 -1.32 -0.87 -12.86
N GLU A 249 -2.60 -1.10 -13.18
CA GLU A 249 -3.26 -0.44 -14.31
C GLU A 249 -3.42 1.06 -14.06
N LEU A 250 -3.74 1.50 -12.84
CA LEU A 250 -3.78 2.92 -12.47
C LEU A 250 -2.46 3.64 -12.75
N LEU A 251 -1.30 3.02 -12.47
CA LEU A 251 0.00 3.64 -12.77
C LEU A 251 0.30 3.69 -14.29
N LEU A 252 -0.14 2.69 -15.06
CA LEU A 252 -0.04 2.71 -16.53
C LEU A 252 -0.94 3.75 -17.18
N LEU A 253 -2.13 3.97 -16.62
CA LEU A 253 -3.03 5.05 -17.02
C LEU A 253 -2.47 6.42 -16.63
N LEU A 254 -1.92 6.56 -15.42
CA LEU A 254 -1.32 7.79 -14.93
C LEU A 254 -0.16 8.27 -15.81
N MET A 255 0.77 7.39 -16.19
CA MET A 255 1.89 7.78 -17.07
C MET A 255 1.43 8.22 -18.47
N GLN A 256 0.37 7.61 -19.01
CA GLN A 256 -0.23 8.05 -20.27
C GLN A 256 -0.89 9.42 -20.10
N PHE A 257 -1.70 9.58 -19.06
CA PHE A 257 -2.42 10.81 -18.74
C PHE A 257 -1.46 11.99 -18.55
N MET A 258 -0.41 11.84 -17.73
CA MET A 258 0.57 12.90 -17.49
C MET A 258 1.28 13.33 -18.78
N CYS A 259 1.69 12.39 -19.64
CA CYS A 259 2.28 12.72 -20.94
C CYS A 259 1.28 13.45 -21.86
N GLN A 260 0.03 13.00 -21.93
CA GLN A 260 -1.01 13.62 -22.75
C GLN A 260 -1.34 15.05 -22.29
N GLU A 261 -1.53 15.25 -21.00
CA GLU A 261 -1.86 16.55 -20.41
C GLU A 261 -0.69 17.54 -20.48
N TYR A 262 0.54 17.06 -20.32
CA TYR A 262 1.74 17.88 -20.48
C TYR A 262 1.84 18.45 -21.90
N LEU A 263 1.65 17.59 -22.91
CA LEU A 263 1.65 17.99 -24.32
C LEU A 263 0.48 18.93 -24.65
N SER A 264 -0.68 18.70 -24.04
CA SER A 264 -1.88 19.54 -24.20
C SER A 264 -1.77 20.91 -23.53
N GLY A 265 -0.76 21.12 -22.68
CA GLY A 265 -0.51 22.42 -22.06
C GLY A 265 -1.18 22.62 -20.71
N SER A 266 -1.60 21.55 -20.03
CA SER A 266 -2.21 21.61 -18.71
C SER A 266 -1.28 22.29 -17.69
N PRO A 267 -1.66 23.45 -17.11
CA PRO A 267 -0.79 24.17 -16.18
C PRO A 267 -0.44 23.36 -14.93
N ARG A 268 -1.42 22.60 -14.41
CA ARG A 268 -1.25 21.74 -13.23
C ARG A 268 -0.21 20.65 -13.48
N ILE A 269 -0.35 19.89 -14.57
CA ILE A 269 0.56 18.79 -14.89
C ILE A 269 1.95 19.29 -15.28
N ARG A 270 2.04 20.40 -16.02
CA ARG A 270 3.35 21.01 -16.33
C ARG A 270 4.08 21.45 -15.07
N HIS A 271 3.38 22.13 -14.16
CA HIS A 271 3.96 22.53 -12.89
C HIS A 271 4.43 21.33 -12.07
N LEU A 272 3.62 20.26 -11.98
CA LEU A 272 3.99 19.05 -11.25
C LEU A 272 5.23 18.37 -11.85
N VAL A 273 5.35 18.30 -13.19
CA VAL A 273 6.51 17.72 -13.88
C VAL A 273 7.76 18.61 -13.78
N HIS A 274 7.62 19.92 -13.66
CA HIS A 274 8.73 20.89 -13.56
C HIS A 274 9.27 21.05 -12.14
N GLU A 275 8.46 20.74 -11.13
CA GLU A 275 8.84 20.92 -9.73
C GLU A 275 9.06 19.59 -9.01
N THR A 276 8.75 18.45 -9.64
CA THR A 276 8.86 17.12 -9.03
C THR A 276 9.49 16.13 -9.98
N ARG A 277 10.40 15.34 -9.43
CA ARG A 277 10.89 14.15 -10.10
C ARG A 277 10.10 12.92 -9.69
N ILE A 278 9.27 12.44 -10.61
CA ILE A 278 8.23 11.43 -10.34
C ILE A 278 8.70 10.07 -10.84
N HIS A 279 8.63 9.05 -9.99
CA HIS A 279 8.98 7.68 -10.35
C HIS A 279 7.79 6.73 -10.18
N LEU A 280 7.36 6.10 -11.29
CA LEU A 280 6.24 5.16 -11.29
C LEU A 280 6.73 3.74 -11.58
N LEU A 281 6.52 2.82 -10.63
CA LEU A 281 6.83 1.39 -10.73
C LEU A 281 5.53 0.57 -10.74
N PRO A 282 4.96 0.27 -11.93
CA PRO A 282 3.65 -0.38 -12.05
C PRO A 282 3.60 -1.83 -11.57
N SER A 283 4.75 -2.52 -11.48
CA SER A 283 4.78 -3.95 -11.21
C SER A 283 6.01 -4.37 -10.43
N VAL A 284 5.87 -4.46 -9.11
CA VAL A 284 6.91 -5.02 -8.22
C VAL A 284 7.02 -6.54 -8.37
N ASN A 285 5.90 -7.26 -8.47
CA ASN A 285 5.81 -8.71 -8.58
C ASN A 285 5.22 -9.15 -9.94
N PRO A 286 5.95 -8.98 -11.05
CA PRO A 286 5.46 -9.39 -12.37
C PRO A 286 5.22 -10.90 -12.48
N ASP A 287 5.97 -11.71 -11.73
CA ASP A 287 5.84 -13.18 -11.72
C ASP A 287 4.50 -13.62 -11.11
N GLY A 288 4.11 -12.99 -9.99
CA GLY A 288 2.80 -13.21 -9.38
C GLY A 288 1.66 -12.74 -10.27
N TYR A 289 1.84 -11.59 -10.93
CA TYR A 289 0.85 -11.04 -11.86
C TYR A 289 0.59 -11.97 -13.04
N ASP A 290 1.63 -12.53 -13.67
CA ASP A 290 1.45 -13.45 -14.81
C ASP A 290 0.59 -14.66 -14.43
N LYS A 291 0.74 -15.21 -13.22
CA LYS A 291 -0.11 -16.31 -12.71
C LYS A 291 -1.57 -15.90 -12.52
N ALA A 292 -1.81 -14.70 -12.00
CA ALA A 292 -3.16 -14.18 -11.83
C ALA A 292 -3.81 -13.92 -13.20
N LEU A 293 -3.07 -13.31 -14.12
CA LEU A 293 -3.53 -12.99 -15.47
C LEU A 293 -3.86 -14.25 -16.28
N GLU A 294 -3.10 -15.33 -16.12
CA GLU A 294 -3.33 -16.60 -16.83
C GLU A 294 -4.74 -17.17 -16.58
N VAL A 295 -5.26 -17.06 -15.36
CA VAL A 295 -6.60 -17.54 -15.02
C VAL A 295 -7.69 -16.49 -15.20
N GLY A 296 -7.34 -15.20 -15.22
CA GLY A 296 -8.24 -14.07 -15.39
C GLY A 296 -8.81 -13.50 -14.08
N SER A 297 -9.42 -12.32 -14.20
CA SER A 297 -9.97 -11.51 -13.10
C SER A 297 -10.85 -12.29 -12.14
N GLU A 298 -11.75 -13.10 -12.66
CA GLU A 298 -12.79 -13.77 -11.87
C GLU A 298 -12.30 -15.05 -11.18
N LEU A 299 -11.12 -15.57 -11.57
CA LEU A 299 -10.65 -16.89 -11.12
C LEU A 299 -9.35 -16.82 -10.31
N SER A 300 -8.63 -15.68 -10.30
CA SER A 300 -7.42 -15.53 -9.49
C SER A 300 -7.71 -15.63 -7.99
N GLY A 301 -8.88 -15.18 -7.56
CA GLY A 301 -9.25 -15.16 -6.15
C GLY A 301 -8.25 -14.39 -5.28
N TRP A 302 -8.17 -14.74 -3.99
CA TRP A 302 -7.38 -13.98 -3.01
C TRP A 302 -5.89 -14.33 -2.93
N SER A 303 -5.52 -15.53 -3.37
CA SER A 303 -4.23 -16.14 -3.07
C SER A 303 -3.35 -16.37 -4.31
N LEU A 304 -3.93 -16.76 -5.45
CA LEU A 304 -3.16 -17.06 -6.65
C LEU A 304 -2.51 -15.79 -7.20
N GLY A 305 -1.17 -15.78 -7.26
CA GLY A 305 -0.41 -14.63 -7.74
C GLY A 305 -0.09 -13.57 -6.68
N ARG A 306 -0.53 -13.74 -5.42
CA ARG A 306 -0.22 -12.81 -4.34
C ARG A 306 1.27 -12.75 -4.01
N TRP A 307 1.86 -13.91 -3.69
CA TRP A 307 3.25 -14.00 -3.25
C TRP A 307 4.24 -13.97 -4.42
N SER A 308 5.52 -13.74 -4.12
CA SER A 308 6.60 -13.95 -5.07
C SER A 308 6.66 -15.42 -5.53
N GLN A 309 7.50 -15.70 -6.53
CA GLN A 309 7.72 -17.07 -6.99
C GLN A 309 8.17 -18.03 -5.88
N ASP A 310 8.89 -17.52 -4.87
CA ASP A 310 9.40 -18.28 -3.72
C ASP A 310 8.40 -18.36 -2.55
N GLY A 311 7.16 -17.87 -2.73
CA GLY A 311 6.14 -17.86 -1.68
C GLY A 311 6.34 -16.79 -0.61
N VAL A 312 7.10 -15.73 -0.92
CA VAL A 312 7.37 -14.62 0.00
C VAL A 312 6.41 -13.46 -0.26
N ASP A 313 5.85 -12.87 0.80
CA ASP A 313 5.03 -11.67 0.71
C ASP A 313 5.97 -10.46 0.63
N ILE A 314 6.13 -9.88 -0.56
CA ILE A 314 7.13 -8.82 -0.82
C ILE A 314 6.84 -7.57 0.03
N HIS A 315 5.55 -7.24 0.28
CA HIS A 315 5.19 -6.05 1.05
C HIS A 315 5.62 -6.16 2.52
N HIS A 316 5.70 -7.39 3.04
CA HIS A 316 6.08 -7.71 4.43
C HIS A 316 7.45 -8.38 4.56
N ASN A 317 8.31 -8.26 3.53
CA ASN A 317 9.62 -8.92 3.51
C ASN A 317 10.79 -7.98 3.82
N PHE A 318 10.54 -6.72 4.18
CA PHE A 318 11.56 -5.73 4.57
C PHE A 318 12.13 -6.05 5.97
N PRO A 319 13.31 -5.51 6.34
CA PRO A 319 13.83 -5.74 7.69
C PRO A 319 12.93 -5.07 8.73
N ASP A 320 12.63 -5.78 9.82
CA ASP A 320 11.87 -5.24 10.96
C ASP A 320 12.73 -4.24 11.75
N LEU A 321 12.72 -2.99 11.30
CA LEU A 321 13.46 -1.89 11.94
C LEU A 321 12.75 -1.35 13.18
N ASN A 322 11.45 -1.59 13.33
CA ASN A 322 10.66 -1.21 14.50
C ASN A 322 11.22 -1.86 15.77
N SER A 323 11.52 -3.17 15.72
CA SER A 323 12.14 -3.91 16.83
C SER A 323 13.42 -3.21 17.30
N ILE A 324 14.27 -2.85 16.35
CA ILE A 324 15.60 -2.30 16.59
C ILE A 324 15.48 -0.91 17.22
N LEU A 325 14.60 -0.06 16.66
CA LEU A 325 14.35 1.29 17.17
C LEU A 325 13.80 1.23 18.60
N TRP A 326 12.74 0.46 18.84
CA TRP A 326 12.10 0.42 20.16
C TRP A 326 12.98 -0.22 21.23
N GLU A 327 13.83 -1.19 20.88
CA GLU A 327 14.85 -1.73 21.77
C GLU A 327 15.88 -0.64 22.14
N ALA A 328 16.34 0.14 21.16
CA ALA A 328 17.26 1.24 21.38
C ALA A 328 16.64 2.36 22.25
N GLU A 329 15.37 2.68 22.06
CA GLU A 329 14.61 3.62 22.91
C GLU A 329 14.55 3.13 24.36
N THR A 330 14.16 1.86 24.55
CA THR A 330 14.06 1.23 25.89
C THR A 330 15.41 1.25 26.61
N LYS A 331 16.50 1.01 25.88
CA LYS A 331 17.87 1.06 26.41
C LYS A 331 18.46 2.48 26.51
N LYS A 332 17.70 3.52 26.15
CA LYS A 332 18.12 4.93 26.12
C LYS A 332 19.38 5.17 25.28
N TRP A 333 19.45 4.50 24.15
CA TRP A 333 20.57 4.59 23.20
C TRP A 333 20.46 5.79 22.25
N ILE A 334 19.27 6.36 22.08
CA ILE A 334 19.04 7.51 21.20
C ILE A 334 19.29 8.83 21.97
N PRO A 335 20.03 9.81 21.43
CA PRO A 335 20.72 9.83 20.13
C PRO A 335 22.20 9.37 20.19
N ARG A 336 22.68 8.87 21.35
CA ARG A 336 24.12 8.71 21.62
C ARG A 336 24.79 7.51 20.94
N LYS A 337 24.07 6.41 20.79
CA LYS A 337 24.54 5.14 20.22
C LYS A 337 23.80 4.77 18.93
N MET A 338 22.61 5.32 18.74
CA MET A 338 21.76 5.09 17.57
C MET A 338 20.93 6.34 17.30
N LEU A 339 20.53 6.54 16.05
CA LEU A 339 19.70 7.65 15.61
C LEU A 339 18.22 7.24 15.57
N ASN A 340 17.32 8.23 15.63
CA ASN A 340 15.86 8.06 15.48
C ASN A 340 15.39 7.98 14.01
N HIS A 341 16.34 7.92 13.08
CA HIS A 341 16.16 7.92 11.63
C HIS A 341 17.31 7.13 11.00
N HIS A 342 17.12 6.67 9.76
CA HIS A 342 18.12 5.89 9.02
C HIS A 342 18.66 4.72 9.86
N VAL A 343 17.74 3.97 10.48
CA VAL A 343 18.05 2.78 11.28
C VAL A 343 18.79 1.77 10.40
N PRO A 344 20.01 1.34 10.74
CA PRO A 344 20.81 0.51 9.86
C PRO A 344 20.15 -0.85 9.61
N ILE A 345 20.24 -1.33 8.36
CA ILE A 345 19.80 -2.69 8.00
C ILE A 345 20.72 -3.69 8.71
N PRO A 346 20.18 -4.68 9.43
CA PRO A 346 20.99 -5.69 10.11
C PRO A 346 21.85 -6.51 9.15
N GLU A 347 23.08 -6.84 9.57
CA GLU A 347 24.01 -7.67 8.77
C GLU A 347 23.42 -9.03 8.38
N TRP A 348 22.63 -9.64 9.28
CA TRP A 348 21.97 -10.93 9.00
C TRP A 348 20.97 -10.82 7.84
N TYR A 349 20.32 -9.66 7.67
CA TYR A 349 19.34 -9.42 6.59
C TYR A 349 20.05 -9.30 5.23
N GLN A 350 21.27 -8.75 5.22
CA GLN A 350 22.09 -8.64 4.01
C GLN A 350 22.74 -9.95 3.60
N SER A 351 22.78 -10.96 4.48
CA SER A 351 23.38 -12.26 4.18
C SER A 351 22.70 -12.96 2.98
N LYS A 352 23.45 -13.78 2.25
CA LYS A 352 22.90 -14.57 1.13
C LYS A 352 21.91 -15.65 1.58
N ASN A 353 21.95 -16.03 2.85
CA ASN A 353 21.11 -17.08 3.43
C ASN A 353 19.79 -16.53 3.99
N SER A 354 19.58 -15.21 4.01
CA SER A 354 18.32 -14.62 4.44
C SER A 354 17.23 -14.82 3.39
N THR A 355 16.02 -15.14 3.84
CA THR A 355 14.81 -15.28 3.03
C THR A 355 14.30 -13.89 2.62
N VAL A 356 15.01 -13.26 1.69
CA VAL A 356 14.65 -11.94 1.13
C VAL A 356 14.48 -12.09 -0.37
N ALA A 357 13.28 -11.78 -0.86
CA ALA A 357 12.93 -11.87 -2.27
C ALA A 357 13.80 -10.95 -3.13
N ALA A 358 14.05 -11.34 -4.38
CA ALA A 358 14.87 -10.57 -5.31
C ALA A 358 14.29 -9.17 -5.55
N GLU A 359 12.96 -9.09 -5.61
CA GLU A 359 12.16 -7.89 -5.73
C GLU A 359 12.37 -6.96 -4.53
N THR A 360 12.33 -7.50 -3.30
CA THR A 360 12.57 -6.73 -2.06
C THR A 360 13.98 -6.14 -2.06
N ARG A 361 15.01 -6.90 -2.44
CA ARG A 361 16.39 -6.38 -2.53
C ARG A 361 16.51 -5.26 -3.56
N ALA A 362 15.83 -5.38 -4.70
CA ALA A 362 15.80 -4.33 -5.72
C ALA A 362 15.12 -3.06 -5.21
N LEU A 363 14.01 -3.18 -4.47
CA LEU A 363 13.31 -2.06 -3.84
C LEU A 363 14.17 -1.36 -2.79
N VAL A 364 14.82 -2.11 -1.89
CA VAL A 364 15.74 -1.55 -0.88
C VAL A 364 16.86 -0.75 -1.55
N SER A 365 17.52 -1.32 -2.55
CA SER A 365 18.59 -0.62 -3.26
C SER A 365 18.09 0.62 -4.00
N TRP A 366 16.87 0.58 -4.52
CA TRP A 366 16.24 1.74 -5.19
C TRP A 366 15.88 2.85 -4.18
N MET A 367 15.37 2.48 -3.01
CA MET A 367 15.06 3.38 -1.88
C MET A 367 16.31 4.07 -1.33
N GLU A 368 17.44 3.37 -1.24
CA GLU A 368 18.70 3.96 -0.76
C GLU A 368 19.36 4.88 -1.79
N LYS A 369 19.08 4.67 -3.09
CA LYS A 369 19.76 5.38 -4.18
C LYS A 369 19.18 6.75 -4.47
N ILE A 370 17.88 6.92 -4.34
CA ILE A 370 17.16 8.15 -4.69
C ILE A 370 16.62 8.77 -3.40
N PRO A 371 16.80 10.09 -3.16
CA PRO A 371 16.36 10.76 -1.94
C PRO A 371 14.84 11.00 -1.94
N PHE A 372 14.05 9.92 -1.99
CA PHE A 372 12.59 9.97 -1.95
C PHE A 372 12.09 10.71 -0.71
N VAL A 373 11.15 11.64 -0.94
CA VAL A 373 10.51 12.45 0.10
C VAL A 373 9.15 11.89 0.47
N LEU A 374 8.34 11.54 -0.54
CA LEU A 374 7.00 11.00 -0.39
C LEU A 374 6.81 9.82 -1.34
N GLY A 375 6.19 8.76 -0.81
CA GLY A 375 5.91 7.54 -1.54
C GLY A 375 4.49 7.04 -1.28
N GLY A 376 3.91 6.40 -2.28
CA GLY A 376 2.67 5.64 -2.13
C GLY A 376 2.80 4.24 -2.73
N ASN A 377 2.17 3.25 -2.11
CA ASN A 377 2.03 1.92 -2.70
C ASN A 377 0.55 1.56 -2.86
N LEU A 378 0.18 1.21 -4.09
CA LEU A 378 -1.20 0.88 -4.45
C LEU A 378 -1.42 -0.63 -4.25
N GLN A 379 -2.36 -0.96 -3.38
CA GLN A 379 -2.81 -2.31 -3.03
C GLN A 379 -4.30 -2.50 -3.35
N GLY A 380 -4.79 -3.73 -3.23
CA GLY A 380 -6.19 -4.08 -3.52
C GLY A 380 -6.80 -5.03 -2.51
N GLY A 381 -8.13 -5.14 -2.55
CA GLY A 381 -8.90 -5.99 -1.65
C GLY A 381 -9.56 -5.25 -0.49
N GLU A 382 -9.38 -3.94 -0.39
CA GLU A 382 -10.15 -3.09 0.51
C GLU A 382 -10.20 -1.67 -0.04
N LEU A 383 -10.92 -0.78 0.65
CA LEU A 383 -11.03 0.62 0.27
C LEU A 383 -10.69 1.55 1.45
N VAL A 384 -9.40 1.83 1.64
CA VAL A 384 -8.83 2.59 2.77
C VAL A 384 -7.38 3.01 2.49
N VAL A 385 -6.92 4.10 3.11
CA VAL A 385 -5.49 4.47 3.14
C VAL A 385 -4.88 4.13 4.49
N THR A 386 -3.83 3.32 4.49
CA THR A 386 -3.09 2.95 5.71
C THR A 386 -1.81 3.77 5.84
N PHE A 387 -1.47 4.10 7.09
CA PHE A 387 -0.25 4.84 7.40
C PHE A 387 0.50 4.25 8.61
N PRO A 388 1.84 4.44 8.68
CA PRO A 388 2.68 3.92 9.75
C PRO A 388 2.24 4.27 11.20
N TYR A 389 2.66 3.48 12.20
CA TYR A 389 3.37 2.20 12.03
C TYR A 389 2.41 1.06 11.68
N ASP A 390 2.89 0.10 10.88
CA ASP A 390 2.17 -1.13 10.56
C ASP A 390 2.34 -2.20 11.64
N ARG A 391 3.39 -2.10 12.47
CA ARG A 391 3.62 -3.03 13.59
C ARG A 391 3.13 -2.48 14.93
N THR A 392 2.51 -3.34 15.72
CA THR A 392 2.15 -3.07 17.11
C THR A 392 3.37 -2.98 18.01
N ARG A 393 3.35 -2.02 18.95
CA ARG A 393 4.44 -1.83 19.91
C ARG A 393 4.39 -2.88 21.02
N SER A 394 3.20 -3.24 21.46
CA SER A 394 2.97 -4.23 22.51
C SER A 394 3.17 -5.67 22.00
N GLN A 395 4.01 -6.44 22.70
CA GLN A 395 4.29 -7.83 22.32
C GLN A 395 3.03 -8.71 22.42
N GLY A 396 2.75 -9.47 21.37
CA GLY A 396 1.62 -10.41 21.31
C GLY A 396 0.26 -9.74 21.05
N VAL A 397 0.22 -8.43 20.82
CA VAL A 397 -1.02 -7.71 20.49
C VAL A 397 -1.19 -7.66 18.98
N SER A 398 -2.35 -8.10 18.49
CA SER A 398 -2.67 -8.17 17.06
C SER A 398 -3.17 -6.87 16.46
N ARG A 399 -3.79 -6.00 17.28
CA ARG A 399 -4.34 -4.69 16.90
C ARG A 399 -4.10 -3.67 18.01
N GLU A 400 -3.39 -2.60 17.71
CA GLU A 400 -3.10 -1.51 18.65
C GLU A 400 -2.68 -0.26 17.86
N GLN A 401 -3.25 0.89 18.20
CA GLN A 401 -2.82 2.15 17.62
C GLN A 401 -1.37 2.46 17.99
N THR A 402 -0.51 2.46 16.97
CA THR A 402 0.94 2.65 17.14
C THR A 402 1.40 3.85 16.31
N PRO A 403 1.23 5.08 16.82
CA PRO A 403 1.53 6.30 16.07
C PRO A 403 3.04 6.51 15.89
N THR A 404 3.41 7.14 14.78
CA THR A 404 4.78 7.65 14.58
C THR A 404 4.98 9.01 15.25
N PRO A 405 6.24 9.48 15.41
CA PRO A 405 6.50 10.87 15.77
C PRO A 405 5.85 11.90 14.82
N ASP A 406 5.62 11.52 13.56
CA ASP A 406 5.01 12.34 12.51
C ASP A 406 3.54 11.99 12.23
N ASP A 407 2.83 11.39 13.20
CA ASP A 407 1.44 10.91 13.04
C ASP A 407 0.49 11.97 12.46
N HIS A 408 0.62 13.23 12.91
CA HIS A 408 -0.17 14.34 12.41
C HIS A 408 0.05 14.65 10.92
N VAL A 409 1.25 14.44 10.39
CA VAL A 409 1.55 14.58 8.96
C VAL A 409 1.01 13.37 8.20
N PHE A 410 1.22 12.15 8.71
CA PHE A 410 0.70 10.93 8.08
C PHE A 410 -0.81 10.93 7.95
N ARG A 411 -1.54 11.36 8.99
CA ARG A 411 -3.00 11.49 8.95
C ARG A 411 -3.46 12.49 7.90
N TRP A 412 -2.75 13.63 7.77
CA TRP A 412 -3.02 14.60 6.71
C TRP A 412 -2.79 14.01 5.32
N LEU A 413 -1.64 13.35 5.11
CA LEU A 413 -1.30 12.71 3.84
C LEU A 413 -2.33 11.63 3.47
N ALA A 414 -2.71 10.78 4.42
CA ALA A 414 -3.71 9.73 4.20
C ALA A 414 -5.08 10.32 3.84
N PHE A 415 -5.52 11.32 4.60
CA PHE A 415 -6.79 11.99 4.36
C PHE A 415 -6.79 12.75 3.03
N SER A 416 -5.66 13.32 2.59
CA SER A 416 -5.56 14.02 1.30
C SER A 416 -5.89 13.12 0.11
N TYR A 417 -5.52 11.84 0.18
CA TYR A 417 -5.88 10.84 -0.84
C TYR A 417 -7.33 10.35 -0.66
N ALA A 418 -7.70 9.99 0.57
CA ALA A 418 -9.00 9.40 0.86
C ALA A 418 -10.16 10.36 0.60
N SER A 419 -10.02 11.63 0.97
CA SER A 419 -11.06 12.66 0.81
C SER A 419 -11.33 13.05 -0.64
N THR A 420 -10.36 12.88 -1.53
CA THR A 420 -10.52 13.15 -2.97
C THR A 420 -10.90 11.91 -3.78
N HIS A 421 -10.85 10.73 -3.17
CA HIS A 421 -11.31 9.50 -3.80
C HIS A 421 -12.83 9.46 -3.75
N ARG A 422 -13.49 9.19 -4.89
CA ARG A 422 -14.95 9.32 -4.99
C ARG A 422 -15.75 8.49 -3.99
N LEU A 423 -15.19 7.36 -3.55
CA LEU A 423 -15.89 6.38 -2.72
C LEU A 423 -15.27 6.18 -1.33
N MET A 424 -14.01 6.53 -1.04
CA MET A 424 -13.35 6.08 0.21
C MET A 424 -14.06 6.62 1.46
N THR A 425 -14.52 7.87 1.38
CA THR A 425 -15.23 8.60 2.44
C THR A 425 -16.75 8.62 2.30
N ASP A 426 -17.33 7.98 1.26
CA ASP A 426 -18.79 8.00 1.07
C ASP A 426 -19.47 7.05 2.07
N ALA A 427 -20.11 7.60 3.08
CA ALA A 427 -20.86 6.86 4.10
C ALA A 427 -22.04 6.04 3.57
N ARG A 428 -22.47 6.24 2.32
CA ARG A 428 -23.56 5.48 1.68
C ARG A 428 -23.08 4.23 0.97
N ARG A 429 -21.76 4.07 0.79
CA ARG A 429 -21.21 2.90 0.09
C ARG A 429 -21.44 1.63 0.90
N ARG A 430 -21.41 0.50 0.22
CA ARG A 430 -21.32 -0.80 0.87
C ARG A 430 -19.88 -1.02 1.38
N VAL A 431 -19.75 -1.56 2.59
CA VAL A 431 -18.48 -2.11 3.11
C VAL A 431 -17.96 -3.20 2.15
N CYS A 432 -16.65 -3.32 1.92
CA CYS A 432 -16.13 -4.39 1.07
C CYS A 432 -16.34 -5.76 1.74
N HIS A 433 -15.72 -5.95 2.92
CA HIS A 433 -15.74 -7.24 3.61
C HIS A 433 -16.27 -7.17 5.03
N THR A 434 -15.56 -6.50 5.93
CA THR A 434 -15.85 -6.61 7.38
C THR A 434 -15.83 -5.26 8.09
N GLU A 435 -14.98 -4.35 7.66
CA GLU A 435 -14.68 -3.11 8.38
C GLU A 435 -15.08 -1.88 7.59
N ASP A 436 -15.79 -0.96 8.24
CA ASP A 436 -16.34 0.24 7.62
C ASP A 436 -15.40 1.43 7.82
N PHE A 437 -14.36 1.49 6.98
CA PHE A 437 -13.36 2.55 7.04
C PHE A 437 -13.89 3.95 6.73
N ALA A 438 -15.08 4.08 6.11
CA ALA A 438 -15.68 5.40 5.85
C ALA A 438 -16.03 6.12 7.16
N LYS A 439 -16.20 5.40 8.28
CA LYS A 439 -16.40 5.98 9.61
C LYS A 439 -15.15 6.63 10.20
N GLU A 440 -13.98 6.28 9.68
CA GLU A 440 -12.67 6.82 10.07
C GLU A 440 -12.07 7.64 8.90
N ASP A 441 -12.92 8.35 8.17
CA ASP A 441 -12.55 9.22 7.06
C ASP A 441 -11.77 8.50 5.94
N GLY A 442 -11.97 7.19 5.79
CA GLY A 442 -11.28 6.36 4.80
C GLY A 442 -9.79 6.14 5.10
N THR A 443 -9.37 6.31 6.35
CA THR A 443 -7.98 6.16 6.78
C THR A 443 -7.85 5.29 8.01
N ILE A 444 -6.70 4.62 8.19
CA ILE A 444 -6.43 3.84 9.41
C ILE A 444 -4.91 3.72 9.67
N ASN A 445 -4.51 3.71 10.94
CA ASN A 445 -3.13 3.34 11.30
C ASN A 445 -2.92 1.84 11.06
N GLY A 446 -1.84 1.44 10.39
CA GLY A 446 -1.63 0.05 9.97
C GLY A 446 -1.73 -0.97 11.11
N ALA A 447 -1.03 -0.71 12.22
CA ALA A 447 -1.04 -1.56 13.41
C ALA A 447 -2.42 -1.63 14.11
N SER A 448 -3.29 -0.64 13.90
CA SER A 448 -4.68 -0.67 14.39
C SER A 448 -5.54 -1.64 13.59
N TRP A 449 -5.29 -1.76 12.29
CA TRP A 449 -6.02 -2.68 11.43
C TRP A 449 -5.53 -4.12 11.61
N HIS A 450 -4.23 -4.34 11.45
CA HIS A 450 -3.55 -5.62 11.71
C HIS A 450 -2.04 -5.42 11.80
N THR A 451 -1.43 -5.95 12.87
CA THR A 451 0.02 -5.88 13.06
C THR A 451 0.78 -6.61 11.94
N ALA A 452 1.73 -5.93 11.32
CA ALA A 452 2.61 -6.50 10.30
C ALA A 452 4.05 -6.01 10.49
N ALA A 453 4.97 -6.95 10.71
CA ALA A 453 6.40 -6.65 10.80
C ALA A 453 7.06 -6.69 9.42
N GLY A 454 8.10 -5.88 9.22
CA GLY A 454 8.84 -5.86 7.97
C GLY A 454 8.04 -5.28 6.81
N SER A 455 7.14 -4.33 7.08
CA SER A 455 6.38 -3.65 6.05
C SER A 455 7.25 -2.67 5.26
N MET A 456 6.89 -2.45 3.99
CA MET A 456 7.56 -1.46 3.15
C MET A 456 7.40 -0.03 3.69
N ASN A 457 6.24 0.30 4.27
CA ASN A 457 5.97 1.65 4.80
C ASN A 457 6.90 1.97 5.98
N ASP A 458 6.96 1.06 6.95
CA ASP A 458 7.77 1.24 8.16
C ASP A 458 9.25 1.25 7.78
N PHE A 459 9.68 0.44 6.81
CA PHE A 459 11.04 0.49 6.28
C PHE A 459 11.37 1.85 5.65
N SER A 460 10.51 2.37 4.77
CA SER A 460 10.71 3.65 4.11
C SER A 460 10.90 4.78 5.13
N TYR A 461 10.03 4.85 6.15
CA TYR A 461 10.09 5.85 7.21
C TYR A 461 11.30 5.68 8.13
N LEU A 462 11.64 4.44 8.52
CA LEU A 462 12.70 4.20 9.50
C LEU A 462 14.11 4.21 8.90
N HIS A 463 14.26 3.82 7.63
CA HIS A 463 15.56 3.67 6.98
C HIS A 463 15.94 4.84 6.06
N THR A 464 14.96 5.57 5.53
CA THR A 464 15.19 6.67 4.57
C THR A 464 14.58 7.98 5.06
N ASN A 465 14.49 9.00 4.21
CA ASN A 465 13.70 10.21 4.46
C ASN A 465 12.22 10.07 4.03
N CYS A 466 11.89 9.02 3.28
CA CYS A 466 10.62 8.90 2.57
C CYS A 466 9.47 8.60 3.53
N PHE A 467 8.42 9.42 3.47
CA PHE A 467 7.15 9.10 4.11
C PHE A 467 6.34 8.25 3.15
N GLU A 468 5.95 7.04 3.56
CA GLU A 468 5.26 6.10 2.67
C GLU A 468 3.93 5.63 3.25
N LEU A 469 2.91 5.57 2.39
CA LEU A 469 1.56 5.14 2.71
C LEU A 469 1.14 3.98 1.79
N SER A 470 0.24 3.11 2.27
CA SER A 470 -0.44 2.13 1.40
C SER A 470 -1.86 2.58 1.09
N MET A 471 -2.21 2.66 -0.19
CA MET A 471 -3.57 2.95 -0.64
C MET A 471 -4.23 1.68 -1.15
N TYR A 472 -5.28 1.21 -0.47
CA TYR A 472 -6.11 0.13 -0.95
C TYR A 472 -7.20 0.71 -1.84
N VAL A 473 -7.05 0.57 -3.15
CA VAL A 473 -7.77 1.36 -4.15
C VAL A 473 -9.07 0.72 -4.67
N GLY A 474 -9.46 -0.44 -4.13
CA GLY A 474 -10.65 -1.16 -4.58
C GLY A 474 -10.90 -2.47 -3.84
N CYS A 475 -12.18 -2.82 -3.65
CA CYS A 475 -12.61 -4.05 -2.98
C CYS A 475 -12.23 -5.32 -3.78
N ASP A 476 -12.34 -5.25 -5.11
CA ASP A 476 -11.91 -6.32 -6.00
C ASP A 476 -10.41 -6.16 -6.27
N LYS A 477 -9.65 -7.22 -6.01
CA LYS A 477 -8.20 -7.22 -6.25
C LYS A 477 -7.87 -7.20 -7.74
N PHE A 478 -8.70 -7.85 -8.55
CA PHE A 478 -8.51 -8.00 -9.97
C PHE A 478 -9.83 -7.66 -10.69
N PRO A 479 -10.24 -6.37 -10.69
CA PRO A 479 -11.49 -5.95 -11.31
C PRO A 479 -11.45 -6.23 -12.81
N HIS A 480 -12.59 -6.65 -13.37
CA HIS A 480 -12.72 -6.91 -14.80
C HIS A 480 -12.46 -5.65 -15.65
N GLU A 481 -11.88 -5.80 -16.85
CA GLU A 481 -11.44 -4.69 -17.72
C GLU A 481 -12.46 -3.56 -17.92
N ARG A 482 -13.75 -3.92 -18.04
CA ARG A 482 -14.87 -2.98 -18.20
C ARG A 482 -15.03 -2.00 -17.03
N GLU A 483 -14.42 -2.28 -15.89
CA GLU A 483 -14.51 -1.47 -14.67
C GLU A 483 -13.33 -0.49 -14.56
N LEU A 484 -12.25 -0.68 -15.33
CA LEU A 484 -11.03 0.13 -15.23
C LEU A 484 -11.26 1.63 -15.50
N ALA A 485 -12.20 1.98 -16.38
CA ALA A 485 -12.52 3.38 -16.66
C ALA A 485 -13.19 4.08 -15.46
N GLU A 486 -14.09 3.38 -14.76
CA GLU A 486 -14.72 3.87 -13.55
C GLU A 486 -13.71 3.96 -12.40
N GLU A 487 -12.85 2.94 -12.24
CA GLU A 487 -11.82 2.96 -11.20
C GLU A 487 -10.73 4.01 -11.43
N TRP A 488 -10.38 4.29 -12.69
CA TRP A 488 -9.54 5.43 -13.04
C TRP A 488 -10.16 6.74 -12.58
N GLU A 489 -11.43 6.95 -12.89
CA GLU A 489 -12.14 8.17 -12.51
C GLU A 489 -12.33 8.31 -10.99
N ASN A 490 -12.42 7.19 -10.27
CA ASN A 490 -12.44 7.15 -8.79
C ASN A 490 -11.11 7.61 -8.17
N ASN A 491 -9.98 7.31 -8.82
CA ASN A 491 -8.63 7.47 -8.27
C ASN A 491 -7.81 8.63 -8.88
N ARG A 492 -8.12 9.09 -10.10
CA ARG A 492 -7.31 10.06 -10.86
C ARG A 492 -6.97 11.30 -10.03
N GLU A 493 -7.96 11.92 -9.41
CA GLU A 493 -7.74 13.14 -8.61
C GLU A 493 -6.91 12.85 -7.36
N SER A 494 -7.18 11.75 -6.66
CA SER A 494 -6.40 11.34 -5.48
C SER A 494 -4.94 11.06 -5.78
N LEU A 495 -4.64 10.44 -6.93
CA LEU A 495 -3.25 10.21 -7.36
C LEU A 495 -2.50 11.53 -7.56
N LEU A 496 -3.15 12.53 -8.19
CA LEU A 496 -2.54 13.85 -8.41
C LEU A 496 -2.40 14.63 -7.11
N VAL A 497 -3.45 14.70 -6.30
CA VAL A 497 -3.45 15.47 -5.03
C VAL A 497 -2.42 14.93 -4.05
N PHE A 498 -2.28 13.60 -3.97
CA PHE A 498 -1.26 13.00 -3.11
C PHE A 498 0.16 13.31 -3.59
N MET A 499 0.41 13.25 -4.90
CA MET A 499 1.70 13.68 -5.47
C MET A 499 2.03 15.13 -5.10
N GLU A 500 1.05 16.03 -5.21
CA GLU A 500 1.22 17.46 -4.86
C GLU A 500 1.59 17.67 -3.37
N GLN A 501 1.28 16.72 -2.48
CA GLN A 501 1.66 16.84 -1.06
C GLN A 501 3.18 16.78 -0.83
N VAL A 502 3.97 16.29 -1.81
CA VAL A 502 5.44 16.29 -1.71
C VAL A 502 6.02 17.71 -1.56
N HIS A 503 5.26 18.73 -1.97
CA HIS A 503 5.61 20.14 -1.83
C HIS A 503 5.12 20.78 -0.53
N ARG A 504 4.78 20.03 0.51
CA ARG A 504 4.42 20.60 1.82
C ARG A 504 5.60 20.70 2.78
N GLY A 505 5.42 21.46 3.85
CA GLY A 505 6.41 21.63 4.91
C GLY A 505 7.51 22.62 4.53
N ILE A 506 8.75 22.25 4.82
CA ILE A 506 9.94 23.07 4.51
C ILE A 506 10.87 22.33 3.57
N LYS A 507 11.57 23.08 2.72
CA LYS A 507 12.72 22.57 1.96
C LYS A 507 13.87 23.56 2.04
N GLY A 508 15.10 23.13 1.82
CA GLY A 508 16.24 24.04 1.88
C GLY A 508 17.55 23.35 1.61
N ILE A 509 18.63 24.12 1.66
CA ILE A 509 19.99 23.64 1.45
C ILE A 509 20.85 23.99 2.67
N VAL A 510 21.69 23.04 3.08
CA VAL A 510 22.73 23.21 4.10
C VAL A 510 24.06 23.48 3.43
N TRP A 511 24.55 24.71 3.58
CA TRP A 511 25.78 25.21 2.98
C TRP A 511 26.94 25.21 3.97
N ASP A 512 28.15 24.96 3.45
CA ASP A 512 29.38 25.39 4.11
C ASP A 512 29.67 26.87 3.85
N MET A 513 30.65 27.44 4.56
CA MET A 513 31.09 28.83 4.37
C MET A 513 31.74 29.10 3.00
N GLN A 514 31.97 28.06 2.18
CA GLN A 514 32.50 28.15 0.82
C GLN A 514 31.39 28.06 -0.24
N GLY A 515 30.12 27.95 0.16
CA GLY A 515 28.98 27.83 -0.74
C GLY A 515 28.80 26.43 -1.35
N ARG A 516 29.35 25.38 -0.73
CA ARG A 516 29.12 23.99 -1.13
C ARG A 516 28.05 23.35 -0.26
N GLY A 517 27.18 22.54 -0.85
CA GLY A 517 26.19 21.76 -0.12
C GLY A 517 26.84 20.68 0.74
N ILE A 518 26.28 20.45 1.93
CA ILE A 518 26.77 19.47 2.89
C ILE A 518 25.83 18.26 2.88
N ALA A 519 26.29 17.14 2.33
CA ALA A 519 25.57 15.88 2.36
C ALA A 519 25.49 15.26 3.76
N ASN A 520 24.43 14.47 4.01
CA ASN A 520 24.21 13.75 5.27
C ASN A 520 24.16 14.65 6.52
N ALA A 521 23.88 15.94 6.37
CA ALA A 521 23.57 16.81 7.49
C ALA A 521 22.20 16.42 8.07
N ILE A 522 22.12 16.33 9.39
CA ILE A 522 20.91 15.98 10.12
C ILE A 522 20.07 17.24 10.31
N ILE A 523 18.82 17.19 9.88
CA ILE A 523 17.81 18.24 10.10
C ILE A 523 16.87 17.75 11.20
N GLN A 524 16.96 18.37 12.36
CA GLN A 524 16.17 18.04 13.54
C GLN A 524 15.06 19.08 13.73
N VAL A 525 13.82 18.62 13.91
CA VAL A 525 12.67 19.47 14.26
C VAL A 525 12.42 19.36 15.76
N GLU A 526 12.41 20.47 16.48
CA GLU A 526 12.10 20.47 17.91
C GLU A 526 10.67 19.94 18.15
N GLY A 527 10.54 18.99 19.09
CA GLY A 527 9.26 18.35 19.42
C GLY A 527 8.90 17.12 18.57
N ILE A 528 9.59 16.87 17.45
CA ILE A 528 9.34 15.68 16.62
C ILE A 528 10.50 14.69 16.76
N GLY A 529 10.18 13.50 17.27
CA GLY A 529 11.14 12.43 17.54
C GLY A 529 11.68 11.68 16.32
N HIS A 530 11.80 12.32 15.16
CA HIS A 530 12.28 11.72 13.92
C HIS A 530 12.98 12.76 13.04
N ASP A 531 14.30 12.65 12.89
CA ASP A 531 15.10 13.60 12.11
C ASP A 531 15.24 13.13 10.64
N ILE A 532 15.69 14.00 9.74
CA ILE A 532 15.99 13.64 8.34
C ILE A 532 17.44 13.97 7.98
N ARG A 533 17.90 13.53 6.80
CA ARG A 533 19.23 13.85 6.26
C ARG A 533 19.16 14.64 4.97
N THR A 534 20.13 15.52 4.74
CA THR A 534 20.34 16.13 3.43
C THR A 534 20.81 15.10 2.41
N ALA A 535 20.39 15.28 1.15
CA ALA A 535 20.86 14.53 0.00
C ALA A 535 22.30 14.94 -0.39
N ALA A 536 22.81 14.37 -1.48
CA ALA A 536 24.22 14.54 -1.90
C ALA A 536 24.62 16.00 -2.13
N ASP A 537 23.68 16.83 -2.56
CA ASP A 537 23.87 18.26 -2.85
C ASP A 537 23.56 19.19 -1.65
N GLY A 538 23.30 18.60 -0.48
CA GLY A 538 23.03 19.34 0.76
C GLY A 538 21.60 19.85 0.90
N ASP A 539 20.74 19.58 -0.08
CA ASP A 539 19.32 19.85 -0.04
C ASP A 539 18.54 18.84 0.80
N TYR A 540 17.41 19.28 1.32
CA TYR A 540 16.51 18.47 2.12
C TYR A 540 15.06 18.93 1.96
N TRP A 541 14.13 18.03 2.28
CA TRP A 541 12.70 18.27 2.33
C TRP A 541 12.16 17.66 3.61
N ARG A 542 11.43 18.45 4.40
CA ARG A 542 10.81 18.02 5.64
C ARG A 542 9.33 18.33 5.58
N LEU A 543 8.51 17.29 5.37
CA LEU A 543 7.06 17.38 5.39
C LEU A 543 6.60 17.74 6.79
N LEU A 544 5.81 18.81 6.89
CA LEU A 544 5.27 19.36 8.13
C LEU A 544 3.90 19.97 7.82
N ASN A 545 3.02 19.96 8.81
CA ASN A 545 1.77 20.71 8.75
C ASN A 545 2.03 22.21 8.98
N PRO A 546 1.06 23.09 8.68
CA PRO A 546 1.22 24.53 8.91
C PRO A 546 1.53 24.86 10.38
N GLY A 547 2.52 25.73 10.61
CA GLY A 547 2.99 26.10 11.95
C GLY A 547 4.42 26.66 11.97
N GLU A 548 4.87 27.07 13.15
CA GLU A 548 6.23 27.54 13.40
C GLU A 548 7.07 26.42 14.03
N TYR A 549 8.26 26.18 13.48
CA TYR A 549 9.13 25.09 13.90
C TYR A 549 10.56 25.57 14.15
N SER A 550 11.11 25.21 15.31
CA SER A 550 12.53 25.39 15.64
C SER A 550 13.33 24.24 15.04
N ILE A 551 14.13 24.56 14.02
CA ILE A 551 14.91 23.59 13.25
C ILE A 551 16.38 23.70 13.64
N THR A 552 17.01 22.58 13.95
CA THR A 552 18.44 22.49 14.26
C THR A 552 19.16 21.60 13.24
N VAL A 553 20.20 22.13 12.62
CA VAL A 553 21.06 21.41 11.68
C VAL A 553 22.35 20.98 12.35
N ARG A 554 22.73 19.71 12.16
CA ARG A 554 23.98 19.12 12.66
C ARG A 554 24.69 18.36 11.53
N ALA A 555 25.97 18.62 11.35
CA ALA A 555 26.80 17.87 10.39
C ALA A 555 28.16 17.55 11.01
N GLU A 556 28.71 16.39 10.69
CA GLU A 556 30.02 15.97 11.22
C GLU A 556 31.11 16.99 10.84
N GLY A 557 31.84 17.48 11.85
CA GLY A 557 32.89 18.47 11.65
C GLY A 557 32.41 19.93 11.53
N TYR A 558 31.11 20.19 11.63
CA TYR A 558 30.51 21.54 11.61
C TYR A 558 29.88 21.91 12.96
N SER A 559 29.81 23.21 13.23
CA SER A 559 29.05 23.73 14.37
C SER A 559 27.56 23.63 14.08
N ALA A 560 26.77 23.20 15.07
CA ALA A 560 25.32 23.16 14.94
C ALA A 560 24.75 24.57 14.75
N SER A 561 23.66 24.68 13.98
CA SER A 561 22.93 25.93 13.75
C SER A 561 21.45 25.69 13.96
N SER A 562 20.77 26.64 14.59
CA SER A 562 19.32 26.55 14.86
C SER A 562 18.62 27.80 14.37
N LYS A 563 17.45 27.63 13.78
CA LYS A 563 16.63 28.71 13.21
C LYS A 563 15.15 28.31 13.28
N VAL A 564 14.27 29.30 13.46
CA VAL A 564 12.82 29.10 13.30
C VAL A 564 12.45 29.18 11.81
N CYS A 565 11.74 28.18 11.31
CA CYS A 565 11.15 28.14 9.98
C CYS A 565 9.62 28.09 10.12
N GLU A 566 8.91 28.82 9.27
CA GLU A 566 7.44 28.83 9.24
C GLU A 566 6.96 27.95 8.09
N VAL A 567 5.83 27.26 8.28
CA VAL A 567 5.14 26.48 7.26
C VAL A 567 3.78 27.11 7.03
N GLY A 568 3.55 27.60 5.81
CA GLY A 568 2.28 28.19 5.39
C GLY A 568 1.16 27.17 5.15
N TYR A 569 -0.05 27.69 4.95
CA TYR A 569 -1.23 26.87 4.59
C TYR A 569 -1.28 26.49 3.11
N ASP A 570 -0.73 27.36 2.26
CA ASP A 570 -0.68 27.16 0.80
C ASP A 570 0.23 25.99 0.42
N ILE A 571 -0.05 25.40 -0.74
CA ILE A 571 0.82 24.37 -1.33
C ILE A 571 2.11 25.04 -1.81
N GLY A 572 3.25 24.47 -1.42
CA GLY A 572 4.58 25.02 -1.69
C GLY A 572 5.47 25.02 -0.46
N ALA A 573 6.56 24.26 -0.50
CA ALA A 573 7.40 24.06 0.67
C ALA A 573 8.16 25.36 0.98
N THR A 574 8.10 25.81 2.22
CA THR A 574 8.75 27.05 2.62
C THR A 574 10.26 26.87 2.62
N ARG A 575 10.99 27.79 1.98
CA ARG A 575 12.44 27.70 1.87
C ARG A 575 13.12 28.04 3.20
N CYS A 576 13.88 27.11 3.77
CA CYS A 576 14.65 27.31 4.99
C CYS A 576 16.12 26.85 4.85
N ASP A 577 16.97 27.72 4.34
CA ASP A 577 18.40 27.40 4.15
C ASP A 577 19.22 27.60 5.43
N PHE A 578 20.31 26.84 5.53
CA PHE A 578 21.28 26.94 6.62
C PHE A 578 22.69 27.13 6.07
N THR A 579 23.51 27.93 6.77
CA THR A 579 24.94 28.01 6.52
C THR A 579 25.68 27.68 7.81
N VAL A 580 26.55 26.68 7.78
CA VAL A 580 27.25 26.17 8.96
C VAL A 580 28.77 26.32 8.85
N SER A 581 29.41 26.72 9.94
CA SER A 581 30.86 26.89 10.02
C SER A 581 31.55 25.61 10.48
N ARG A 582 32.70 25.28 9.89
CA ARG A 582 33.54 24.17 10.36
C ARG A 582 34.07 24.40 11.78
N THR A 583 34.06 23.34 12.58
CA THR A 583 34.63 23.35 13.94
C THR A 583 36.16 23.51 13.91
N ASN A 584 36.72 24.06 14.99
CA ASN A 584 38.18 24.19 15.12
C ASN A 584 38.89 22.82 15.07
N LEU A 585 38.28 21.78 15.65
CA LEU A 585 38.80 20.40 15.63
C LEU A 585 38.86 19.81 14.22
N SER A 586 37.83 20.03 13.38
CA SER A 586 37.84 19.52 12.01
C SER A 586 38.84 20.26 11.13
N ARG A 587 39.02 21.58 11.35
CA ARG A 587 40.08 22.36 10.69
C ARG A 587 41.47 21.85 11.08
N ILE A 588 41.69 21.54 12.36
CA ILE A 588 42.96 20.99 12.85
C ILE A 588 43.22 19.61 12.23
N LYS A 589 42.24 18.70 12.20
CA LYS A 589 42.39 17.36 11.58
C LYS A 589 42.80 17.44 10.10
N GLU A 590 42.13 18.30 9.32
CA GLU A 590 42.48 18.47 7.91
C GLU A 590 43.89 19.04 7.72
N ILE A 591 44.31 20.03 8.53
CA ILE A 591 45.68 20.54 8.51
C ILE A 591 46.65 19.41 8.85
N MET A 592 46.33 18.55 9.82
CA MET A 592 47.19 17.42 10.19
C MET A 592 47.32 16.38 9.06
N GLU A 593 46.24 16.08 8.36
CA GLU A 593 46.24 15.19 7.18
C GLU A 593 47.00 15.80 6.01
N ARG A 594 46.76 17.09 5.71
CA ARG A 594 47.39 17.80 4.59
C ARG A 594 48.90 17.98 4.75
N TYR A 595 49.39 18.06 5.99
CA TYR A 595 50.82 18.20 6.32
C TYR A 595 51.46 16.90 6.86
N ASN A 596 50.77 15.76 6.78
CA ASN A 596 51.27 14.45 7.19
C ASN A 596 51.79 14.38 8.64
N LYS A 597 51.12 15.10 9.57
CA LYS A 597 51.52 15.17 10.98
C LYS A 597 50.63 14.27 11.84
N GLN A 598 51.22 13.30 12.55
CA GLN A 598 50.49 12.50 13.54
C GLN A 598 50.18 13.31 14.82
N PRO A 599 49.11 12.95 15.57
CA PRO A 599 48.81 13.59 16.84
C PRO A 599 49.96 13.40 17.82
N ILE A 600 50.44 14.49 18.43
CA ILE A 600 51.30 14.41 19.61
C ILE A 600 50.44 13.79 20.72
N ARG A 601 50.61 12.50 20.99
CA ARG A 601 50.03 11.85 22.18
C ARG A 601 50.70 12.50 23.40
N GLN A 602 50.04 13.47 24.03
CA GLN A 602 50.42 13.91 25.36
C GLN A 602 50.24 12.74 26.33
N PRO A 603 51.27 12.35 27.10
CA PRO A 603 51.10 11.35 28.15
C PRO A 603 50.08 11.86 29.15
N LEU A 604 49.08 11.03 29.48
CA LEU A 604 48.17 11.23 30.59
C LEU A 604 48.99 11.55 31.85
N ARG A 605 48.97 12.80 32.32
CA ARG A 605 49.42 13.15 33.66
C ARG A 605 48.45 12.51 34.65
N LEU A 606 48.88 11.41 35.27
CA LEU A 606 48.24 10.85 36.46
C LEU A 606 48.15 11.93 37.55
N PRO A 607 47.03 12.08 38.27
CA PRO A 607 46.94 13.02 39.38
C PRO A 607 47.86 12.59 40.51
N VAL A 608 48.81 13.45 40.87
CA VAL A 608 49.63 13.29 42.07
C VAL A 608 48.72 13.41 43.30
N ARG A 609 48.51 12.30 44.02
CA ARG A 609 47.91 12.30 45.36
C ARG A 609 48.81 13.09 46.30
N GLN A 610 48.36 14.26 46.74
CA GLN A 610 48.95 14.93 47.90
C GLN A 610 48.65 14.13 49.17
N LEU A 611 49.67 13.45 49.69
CA LEU A 611 49.67 12.86 51.03
C LEU A 611 49.75 14.00 52.06
N GLN A 612 48.60 14.41 52.63
CA GLN A 612 48.58 15.17 53.86
C GLN A 612 48.82 14.22 55.05
N ALA A 613 49.99 14.37 55.68
CA ALA A 613 50.33 13.70 56.93
C ALA A 613 49.45 14.20 58.08
N ARG A 614 48.53 13.36 58.57
CA ARG A 614 47.86 13.55 59.87
C ARG A 614 48.56 12.69 60.92
N ARG A 615 49.13 13.36 61.94
CA ARG A 615 49.71 12.77 63.15
C ARG A 615 48.65 11.98 63.95
N PRO A 616 48.98 10.82 64.54
CA PRO A 616 48.06 10.08 65.39
C PRO A 616 48.10 10.59 66.85
N GLY A 617 46.93 10.98 67.38
CA GLY A 617 46.69 11.15 68.82
C GLY A 617 46.19 9.83 69.45
N PRO A 618 46.38 9.61 70.76
CA PRO A 618 46.26 8.28 71.37
C PRO A 618 44.80 7.89 71.63
N ARG A 619 44.46 6.64 71.31
CA ARG A 619 43.18 5.99 71.61
C ARG A 619 43.18 5.43 73.02
N HIS A 620 42.35 5.98 73.91
CA HIS A 620 41.89 5.28 75.11
C HIS A 620 40.78 4.29 74.76
N ARG A 621 41.01 3.02 75.12
CA ARG A 621 39.99 1.96 75.17
C ARG A 621 38.98 2.26 76.29
N ARG A 622 37.69 2.24 75.97
CA ARG A 622 36.64 1.82 76.91
C ARG A 622 35.76 0.75 76.28
N VAL A 623 35.41 -0.18 77.14
CA VAL A 623 34.83 -1.51 76.97
C VAL A 623 33.35 -1.45 77.39
N ARG A 624 32.60 -2.50 77.03
CA ARG A 624 31.23 -2.93 77.44
C ARG A 624 30.10 -2.55 76.48
N THR A 625 29.57 -3.52 75.72
CA THR A 625 28.54 -4.53 76.07
C THR A 625 27.18 -3.92 76.36
N SER A 626 26.26 -4.06 75.42
CA SER A 626 25.11 -4.99 75.47
C SER A 626 24.45 -5.02 74.10
#